data_AF-W7AY23-F1
#
_entry.id   AF-W7AY23-F1
#
_cell.length_a   1.000
_cell.length_b   1.000
_cell.length_c   1.000
_cell.angle_alpha   90.00
_cell.angle_beta   90.00
_cell.angle_gamma   90.00
#
_symmetry.space_group_name_H-M   'P 1'
#
loop_
_entity.id
_entity.type
_entity.pdbx_description
1 polymer ?
#
loop_
_entity_poly.entity_id
_entity_poly.type
_entity_poly.pdbx_seq_one_letter_code
_entity_poly.pdbx_strand_id
1 'polypeptide(L)'
;MKGLVSFSIVGSAICMFFLVMLNYFLTPTLDWSMYPCIALLLWPLSMYFVYRQNLKQFAFFTSTVFIILLTVINLRESPEVLWVLYALYPLVFWPVFTAFGEKAYTLTAAIIGATLTIVYYALLNIAFSPSYPWVIVIIFAVGWWPLSLYHARHRSFFAFSIQASIWLSAFVIAMNWAFSPGVIWAIYPIFAVVWWPLSMYFFSAKRHMTTL
;
A
#
# COMPACT_ATOMS: atom_id res chain seq x y z
N MET A 1 -20.62 0.24 -22.46
CA MET A 1 -20.15 0.99 -21.27
C MET A 1 -20.98 2.22 -20.92
N LYS A 2 -21.58 2.97 -21.85
CA LYS A 2 -22.48 4.10 -21.50
C LYS A 2 -23.60 3.72 -20.52
N GLY A 3 -24.28 2.58 -20.75
CA GLY A 3 -25.30 2.08 -19.82
C GLY A 3 -24.78 1.76 -18.41
N LEU A 4 -23.51 1.37 -18.26
CA LEU A 4 -22.88 1.13 -16.96
C LEU A 4 -22.63 2.44 -16.20
N VAL A 5 -22.30 3.53 -16.89
CA VAL A 5 -22.13 4.86 -16.29
C VAL A 5 -23.48 5.40 -15.81
N SER A 6 -24.54 5.28 -16.63
CA SER A 6 -25.89 5.67 -16.21
C SER A 6 -26.38 4.83 -15.02
N PHE A 7 -26.10 3.53 -15.04
CA PHE A 7 -26.42 2.62 -13.93
C PHE A 7 -25.70 3.01 -12.64
N SER A 8 -24.39 3.31 -12.68
CA SER A 8 -23.66 3.70 -11.47
C SER A 8 -24.13 5.04 -10.91
N ILE A 9 -24.51 6.00 -11.76
CA ILE A 9 -25.08 7.28 -11.30
C ILE A 9 -26.40 7.05 -10.56
N VAL A 10 -27.33 6.32 -11.18
CA VAL A 10 -28.66 6.05 -10.58
C VAL A 10 -28.51 5.19 -9.32
N GLY A 11 -27.68 4.15 -9.36
CA GLY A 11 -27.40 3.28 -8.22
C GLY A 11 -26.81 4.05 -7.04
N SER A 12 -25.78 4.88 -7.28
CA SER A 12 -25.22 5.73 -6.23
C SER A 12 -26.26 6.71 -5.69
N ALA A 13 -27.09 7.33 -6.53
CA ALA A 13 -28.11 8.27 -6.08
C ALA A 13 -29.15 7.62 -5.15
N ILE A 14 -29.65 6.43 -5.52
CA ILE A 14 -30.63 5.69 -4.71
C ILE A 14 -29.98 5.25 -3.38
N CYS A 15 -28.77 4.71 -3.42
CA CYS A 15 -28.06 4.29 -2.21
C CYS A 15 -27.76 5.49 -1.27
N MET A 16 -27.33 6.63 -1.82
CA MET A 16 -27.10 7.84 -1.03
C MET A 16 -28.39 8.33 -0.38
N PHE A 17 -29.48 8.41 -1.14
CA PHE A 17 -30.78 8.80 -0.59
C PHE A 17 -31.22 7.88 0.55
N PHE A 18 -31.10 6.56 0.34
CA PHE A 18 -31.41 5.56 1.36
C PHE A 18 -30.56 5.73 2.62
N LEU A 19 -29.24 5.92 2.48
CA LEU A 19 -28.33 6.09 3.62
C LEU A 19 -28.60 7.37 4.41
N VAL A 20 -28.90 8.48 3.73
CA VAL A 20 -29.26 9.74 4.37
C VAL A 20 -30.58 9.60 5.13
N MET A 21 -31.60 8.99 4.53
CA MET A 21 -32.87 8.71 5.21
C MET A 21 -32.68 7.79 6.42
N LEU A 22 -31.92 6.72 6.26
CA LEU A 22 -31.65 5.76 7.33
C LEU A 22 -30.91 6.40 8.50
N ASN A 23 -29.95 7.28 8.22
CA ASN A 23 -29.25 8.06 9.23
C ASN A 23 -30.17 9.03 9.97
N TYR A 24 -31.05 9.73 9.25
CA TYR A 24 -32.08 10.59 9.84
C TYR A 24 -33.03 9.83 10.79
N PHE A 25 -33.45 8.62 10.42
CA PHE A 25 -34.39 7.83 11.23
C PHE A 25 -33.75 7.11 12.42
N LEU A 26 -32.53 6.57 12.26
CA LEU A 26 -31.90 5.74 13.30
C LEU A 26 -31.06 6.55 14.28
N THR A 27 -30.30 7.53 13.79
CA THR A 27 -29.29 8.26 14.58
C THR A 27 -29.17 9.71 14.10
N PRO A 28 -30.20 10.56 14.29
CA PRO A 28 -30.22 11.93 13.77
C PRO A 28 -29.16 12.85 14.38
N THR A 29 -28.53 12.46 15.48
CA THR A 29 -27.47 13.22 16.15
C THR A 29 -26.09 13.00 15.56
N LEU A 30 -25.91 11.97 14.72
CA LEU A 30 -24.63 11.59 14.14
C LEU A 30 -24.71 11.66 12.61
N ASP A 31 -23.90 12.51 11.98
CA ASP A 31 -23.91 12.69 10.51
C ASP A 31 -23.10 11.61 9.76
N TRP A 32 -23.12 10.35 10.22
CA TRP A 32 -22.25 9.29 9.68
C TRP A 32 -22.55 8.95 8.21
N SER A 33 -23.76 9.25 7.70
CA SER A 33 -24.14 8.99 6.31
C SER A 33 -23.30 9.75 5.28
N MET A 34 -22.67 10.86 5.67
CA MET A 34 -21.82 11.67 4.78
C MET A 34 -20.63 10.85 4.25
N TYR A 35 -20.02 10.01 5.09
CA TYR A 35 -18.84 9.23 4.75
C TYR A 35 -19.08 8.21 3.60
N PRO A 36 -20.06 7.30 3.68
CA PRO A 36 -20.36 6.38 2.58
C PRO A 36 -20.93 7.10 1.35
N CYS A 37 -21.62 8.24 1.50
CA CYS A 37 -22.11 9.00 0.34
C CYS A 37 -20.95 9.55 -0.53
N ILE A 38 -19.90 10.08 0.10
CA ILE A 38 -18.72 10.55 -0.64
C ILE A 38 -18.01 9.37 -1.35
N ALA A 39 -17.93 8.21 -0.69
CA ALA A 39 -17.39 7.01 -1.32
C ALA A 39 -18.26 6.53 -2.51
N LEU A 40 -19.59 6.61 -2.39
CA LEU A 40 -20.52 6.27 -3.48
C LEU A 40 -20.43 7.22 -4.67
N LEU A 41 -20.04 8.47 -4.48
CA LEU A 41 -19.78 9.42 -5.58
C LEU A 41 -18.52 9.06 -6.39
N LEU A 42 -17.55 8.37 -5.79
CA LEU A 42 -16.35 7.93 -6.50
C LEU A 42 -16.65 6.84 -7.54
N TRP A 43 -17.72 6.07 -7.37
CA TRP A 43 -18.09 5.00 -8.30
C TRP A 43 -18.54 5.48 -9.69
N PRO A 44 -19.53 6.39 -9.84
CA PRO A 44 -19.90 6.91 -11.15
C PRO A 44 -18.75 7.67 -11.81
N LEU A 45 -17.96 8.37 -11.00
CA LEU A 45 -16.77 9.06 -11.47
C LEU A 45 -15.69 8.09 -12.01
N SER A 46 -15.43 6.99 -11.31
CA SER A 46 -14.47 5.99 -11.78
C SER A 46 -14.93 5.36 -13.09
N MET A 47 -16.21 5.02 -13.19
CA MET A 47 -16.80 4.49 -14.43
C MET A 47 -16.70 5.49 -15.58
N TYR A 48 -16.85 6.79 -15.32
CA TYR A 48 -16.70 7.84 -16.33
C TYR A 48 -15.26 7.92 -16.88
N PHE A 49 -14.25 7.96 -16.02
CA PHE A 49 -12.85 8.07 -16.46
C PHE A 49 -12.31 6.78 -17.07
N VAL A 50 -12.70 5.61 -16.54
CA VAL A 50 -12.35 4.30 -17.10
C VAL A 50 -12.95 4.14 -18.49
N TYR A 51 -14.20 4.58 -18.70
CA TYR A 51 -14.82 4.58 -20.02
C TYR A 51 -14.04 5.41 -21.04
N ARG A 52 -13.45 6.55 -20.62
CA ARG A 52 -12.61 7.39 -21.47
C ARG A 52 -11.14 6.94 -21.57
N GLN A 53 -10.77 5.81 -20.96
CA GLN A 53 -9.39 5.28 -20.93
C GLN A 53 -8.35 6.28 -20.38
N ASN A 54 -8.79 7.28 -19.58
CA ASN A 54 -7.90 8.32 -19.06
C ASN A 54 -7.54 8.04 -17.60
N LEU A 55 -6.66 7.06 -17.39
CA LEU A 55 -6.23 6.62 -16.06
C LEU A 55 -5.46 7.69 -15.29
N LYS A 56 -4.78 8.62 -15.99
CA LYS A 56 -4.02 9.71 -15.35
C LYS A 56 -4.95 10.71 -14.67
N GLN A 57 -6.00 11.15 -15.37
CA GLN A 57 -7.02 12.03 -14.79
C GLN A 57 -7.80 11.33 -13.69
N PHE A 58 -8.10 10.04 -13.87
CA PHE A 58 -8.75 9.24 -12.83
C PHE A 58 -7.95 9.20 -11.53
N ALA A 59 -6.65 8.87 -11.61
CA ALA A 59 -5.79 8.78 -10.44
C ALA A 59 -5.66 10.13 -9.73
N PHE A 60 -5.44 11.21 -10.48
CA PHE A 60 -5.36 12.56 -9.94
C PHE A 60 -6.64 12.96 -9.19
N PHE A 61 -7.81 12.87 -9.84
CA PHE A 61 -9.06 13.30 -9.24
C PHE A 61 -9.43 12.45 -8.02
N THR A 62 -9.29 11.12 -8.12
CA THR A 62 -9.61 10.20 -7.03
C THR A 62 -8.71 10.45 -5.82
N SER A 63 -7.42 10.68 -6.06
CA SER A 63 -6.47 11.08 -5.01
C SER A 63 -6.90 12.39 -4.34
N THR A 64 -7.26 13.43 -5.11
CA THR A 64 -7.72 14.71 -4.56
C THR A 64 -8.96 14.54 -3.68
N VAL A 65 -9.96 13.78 -4.14
CA VAL A 65 -11.17 13.54 -3.35
C VAL A 65 -10.86 12.80 -2.06
N PHE A 66 -10.02 11.76 -2.09
CA PHE A 66 -9.62 11.04 -0.88
C PHE A 66 -8.83 11.92 0.09
N ILE A 67 -7.91 12.75 -0.40
CA ILE A 67 -7.15 13.68 0.45
C ILE A 67 -8.12 14.65 1.14
N ILE A 68 -9.05 15.26 0.41
CA ILE A 68 -10.06 16.17 0.99
C ILE A 68 -10.91 15.42 2.03
N LEU A 69 -11.43 14.25 1.68
CA LEU A 69 -12.28 13.44 2.56
C LEU A 69 -11.55 13.09 3.85
N LEU A 70 -10.34 12.51 3.77
CA LEU A 70 -9.57 12.12 4.94
C LEU A 70 -9.15 13.32 5.78
N THR A 71 -8.86 14.47 5.15
CA THR A 71 -8.59 15.72 5.87
C THR A 71 -9.81 16.17 6.66
N VAL A 72 -11.00 16.17 6.05
CA VAL A 72 -12.25 16.55 6.73
C VAL A 72 -12.55 15.60 7.89
N ILE A 73 -12.39 14.28 7.69
CA ILE A 73 -12.58 13.28 8.75
C ILE A 73 -11.59 13.53 9.89
N ASN A 74 -10.31 13.73 9.56
CA ASN A 74 -9.28 13.94 10.56
C ASN A 74 -9.57 15.18 11.42
N LEU A 75 -9.91 16.31 10.79
CA LEU A 75 -10.17 17.56 11.51
C LEU A 75 -11.46 17.51 12.35
N ARG A 76 -12.44 16.68 11.97
CA ARG A 76 -13.70 16.52 12.73
C ARG A 76 -13.56 15.57 13.91
N GLU A 77 -12.98 14.40 13.68
CA GLU A 77 -12.99 13.31 14.66
C GLU A 77 -11.79 13.38 15.61
N SER A 78 -10.62 13.80 15.10
CA SER A 78 -9.37 13.76 15.86
C SER A 78 -8.39 14.88 15.44
N PRO A 79 -8.75 16.16 15.66
CA PRO A 79 -7.94 17.30 15.23
C PRO A 79 -6.56 17.33 15.88
N GLU A 80 -6.42 16.75 17.07
CA GLU A 80 -5.17 16.72 17.84
C GLU A 80 -4.07 15.86 17.19
N VAL A 81 -4.45 14.89 16.34
CA VAL A 81 -3.51 13.98 15.70
C VAL A 81 -3.76 14.00 14.20
N LEU A 82 -2.81 14.59 13.45
CA LEU A 82 -2.89 14.72 11.99
C LEU A 82 -2.59 13.39 11.27
N TRP A 83 -3.41 12.36 11.53
CA TRP A 83 -3.24 11.03 10.92
C TRP A 83 -3.40 11.04 9.40
N VAL A 84 -4.04 12.07 8.81
CA VAL A 84 -4.12 12.25 7.36
C VAL A 84 -2.75 12.27 6.69
N LEU A 85 -1.71 12.71 7.41
CA LEU A 85 -0.34 12.72 6.92
C LEU A 85 0.14 11.30 6.56
N TYR A 86 -0.24 10.26 7.31
CA TYR A 86 0.13 8.88 6.97
C TYR A 86 -0.46 8.40 5.64
N ALA A 87 -1.65 8.90 5.28
CA ALA A 87 -2.35 8.55 4.05
C ALA A 87 -1.97 9.45 2.86
N LEU A 88 -1.43 10.64 3.13
CA LEU A 88 -1.10 11.64 2.09
C LEU A 88 -0.10 11.10 1.08
N TYR A 89 0.98 10.45 1.56
CA TYR A 89 2.03 9.94 0.69
C TYR A 89 1.51 8.96 -0.37
N PRO A 90 0.87 7.83 -0.04
CA PRO A 90 0.40 6.89 -1.05
C PRO A 90 -0.64 7.51 -1.98
N LEU A 91 -1.48 8.40 -1.46
CA LEU A 91 -2.47 9.12 -2.27
C LEU A 91 -1.82 10.06 -3.28
N VAL A 92 -0.76 10.79 -2.94
CA VAL A 92 -0.02 11.67 -3.87
C VAL A 92 0.89 10.86 -4.80
N PHE A 93 1.50 9.81 -4.27
CA PHE A 93 2.43 8.94 -4.98
C PHE A 93 1.75 8.20 -6.13
N TRP A 94 0.50 7.80 -5.96
CA TRP A 94 -0.25 7.06 -6.98
C TRP A 94 -0.47 7.85 -8.30
N PRO A 95 -0.99 9.09 -8.31
CA PRO A 95 -1.03 9.96 -9.51
C PRO A 95 0.33 10.16 -10.15
N VAL A 96 1.39 10.34 -9.35
CA VAL A 96 2.76 10.51 -9.86
C VAL A 96 3.21 9.25 -10.61
N PHE A 97 3.00 8.07 -10.01
CA PHE A 97 3.37 6.79 -10.62
C PHE A 97 2.56 6.47 -11.88
N THR A 98 1.25 6.73 -11.86
CA THR A 98 0.41 6.56 -13.05
C THR A 98 0.78 7.54 -14.17
N ALA A 99 1.28 8.74 -13.84
CA ALA A 99 1.80 9.69 -14.82
C ALA A 99 3.10 9.20 -15.49
N PHE A 100 3.98 8.53 -14.73
CA PHE A 100 5.23 7.95 -15.24
C PHE A 100 5.03 6.75 -16.18
N GLY A 101 3.91 6.04 -16.09
CA GLY A 101 3.57 4.92 -16.98
C GLY A 101 4.64 3.83 -16.97
N GLU A 102 5.13 3.42 -18.14
CA GLU A 102 6.13 2.34 -18.27
C GLU A 102 7.46 2.64 -17.55
N LYS A 103 7.83 3.92 -17.40
CA LYS A 103 9.06 4.32 -16.69
C LYS A 103 9.02 3.98 -15.20
N ALA A 104 7.83 3.80 -14.63
CA ALA A 104 7.63 3.42 -13.24
C ALA A 104 8.19 2.01 -12.92
N TYR A 105 8.33 1.14 -13.93
CA TYR A 105 8.85 -0.22 -13.77
C TYR A 105 10.38 -0.31 -13.93
N THR A 106 11.07 0.82 -13.98
CA THR A 106 12.54 0.84 -14.06
C THR A 106 13.16 0.68 -12.67
N LEU A 107 14.35 0.08 -12.60
CA LEU A 107 15.08 -0.08 -11.35
C LEU A 107 15.36 1.27 -10.68
N THR A 108 15.67 2.29 -11.47
CA THR A 108 15.89 3.65 -10.98
C THR A 108 14.62 4.23 -10.32
N ALA A 109 13.45 4.07 -10.96
CA ALA A 109 12.19 4.52 -10.38
C ALA A 109 11.86 3.77 -9.08
N ALA A 110 12.12 2.47 -9.01
CA ALA A 110 11.92 1.68 -7.80
C ALA A 110 12.84 2.12 -6.65
N ILE A 111 14.13 2.39 -6.92
CA ILE A 111 15.08 2.86 -5.89
C ILE A 111 14.67 4.24 -5.39
N ILE A 112 14.36 5.18 -6.29
CA ILE A 112 13.93 6.54 -5.92
C ILE A 112 12.62 6.49 -5.14
N GLY A 113 11.61 5.77 -5.65
CA GLY A 113 10.32 5.62 -4.99
C GLY A 113 10.44 4.99 -3.61
N ALA A 114 11.26 3.93 -3.50
CA ALA A 114 11.53 3.27 -2.23
C ALA A 114 12.19 4.21 -1.22
N THR A 115 13.22 4.94 -1.66
CA THR A 115 13.95 5.89 -0.81
C THR A 115 13.04 7.01 -0.33
N LEU A 116 12.24 7.59 -1.23
CA LEU A 116 11.27 8.64 -0.87
C LEU A 116 10.23 8.12 0.12
N THR A 117 9.73 6.90 -0.06
CA THR A 117 8.75 6.29 0.86
C THR A 117 9.38 6.12 2.25
N ILE A 118 10.58 5.55 2.31
CA ILE A 118 11.31 5.32 3.57
C ILE A 118 11.57 6.64 4.28
N VAL A 119 12.11 7.65 3.58
CA VAL A 119 12.41 8.95 4.17
C VAL A 119 11.14 9.61 4.70
N TYR A 120 10.06 9.62 3.92
CA TYR A 120 8.79 10.20 4.33
C TYR A 120 8.25 9.58 5.62
N TYR A 121 8.16 8.25 5.67
CA TYR A 121 7.64 7.56 6.84
C TYR A 121 8.62 7.56 8.03
N ALA A 122 9.93 7.63 7.79
CA ALA A 122 10.92 7.82 8.86
C ALA A 122 10.74 9.18 9.54
N LEU A 123 10.54 10.24 8.76
CA LEU A 123 10.26 11.58 9.30
C LEU A 123 8.96 11.60 10.11
N LEU A 124 7.89 10.96 9.61
CA LEU A 124 6.65 10.82 10.37
C LEU A 124 6.84 10.02 11.65
N ASN A 125 7.64 8.95 11.63
CA ASN A 125 7.89 8.14 12.80
C ASN A 125 8.63 8.93 13.88
N ILE A 126 9.66 9.68 13.50
CA ILE A 126 10.43 10.54 14.41
C ILE A 126 9.56 11.65 14.99
N ALA A 127 8.70 12.27 14.17
CA ALA A 127 7.87 13.40 14.58
C ALA A 127 6.73 12.99 15.53
N PHE A 128 6.03 11.89 15.25
CA PHE A 128 4.80 11.53 15.97
C PHE A 128 4.94 10.34 16.93
N SER A 129 5.95 9.48 16.76
CA SER A 129 6.09 8.26 17.57
C SER A 129 7.55 7.83 17.76
N PRO A 130 8.43 8.70 18.30
CA PRO A 130 9.86 8.40 18.40
C PRO A 130 10.16 7.17 19.27
N SER A 131 9.28 6.84 20.22
CA SER A 131 9.43 5.68 21.10
C SER A 131 9.08 4.34 20.45
N TYR A 132 8.38 4.33 19.31
CA TYR A 132 7.90 3.12 18.64
C TYR A 132 8.35 3.12 17.19
N PRO A 133 9.40 2.35 16.82
CA PRO A 133 10.02 2.40 15.51
C PRO A 133 9.23 1.62 14.44
N TRP A 134 7.97 1.96 14.22
CA TRP A 134 7.11 1.28 13.24
C TRP A 134 7.61 1.44 11.78
N VAL A 135 8.51 2.40 11.51
CA VAL A 135 9.15 2.57 10.20
C VAL A 135 9.91 1.32 9.74
N ILE A 136 10.35 0.45 10.66
CA ILE A 136 11.01 -0.83 10.35
C ILE A 136 10.15 -1.67 9.39
N VAL A 137 8.82 -1.68 9.59
CA VAL A 137 7.87 -2.41 8.75
C VAL A 137 7.79 -1.81 7.35
N ILE A 138 7.81 -0.48 7.25
CA ILE A 138 7.77 0.24 5.97
C ILE A 138 9.05 -0.01 5.18
N ILE A 139 10.22 0.09 5.84
CA ILE A 139 11.52 -0.20 5.22
C ILE A 139 11.51 -1.62 4.65
N PHE A 140 11.09 -2.59 5.45
CA PHE A 140 11.00 -3.98 5.02
C PHE A 140 10.09 -4.15 3.79
N ALA A 141 8.85 -3.66 3.87
CA ALA A 141 7.85 -3.83 2.81
C ALA A 141 8.31 -3.16 1.50
N VAL A 142 8.82 -1.94 1.57
CA VAL A 142 9.23 -1.16 0.42
C VAL A 142 10.55 -1.66 -0.18
N GLY A 143 11.46 -2.20 0.65
CA GLY A 143 12.74 -2.75 0.20
C GLY A 143 12.60 -3.94 -0.76
N TRP A 144 11.48 -4.69 -0.69
CA TRP A 144 11.20 -5.76 -1.65
C TRP A 144 11.07 -5.28 -3.08
N TRP A 145 10.67 -4.03 -3.29
CA TRP A 145 10.41 -3.52 -4.63
C TRP A 145 11.68 -3.42 -5.49
N PRO A 146 12.74 -2.68 -5.12
CA PRO A 146 13.98 -2.68 -5.90
C PRO A 146 14.66 -4.05 -5.91
N LEU A 147 14.60 -4.80 -4.80
CA LEU A 147 15.21 -6.13 -4.70
C LEU A 147 14.61 -7.13 -5.70
N SER A 148 13.29 -7.24 -5.73
CA SER A 148 12.57 -8.13 -6.65
C SER A 148 12.80 -7.73 -8.11
N LEU A 149 12.77 -6.43 -8.42
CA LEU A 149 12.94 -5.93 -9.77
C LEU A 149 14.36 -6.17 -10.30
N TYR A 150 15.38 -5.99 -9.45
CA TYR A 150 16.77 -6.32 -9.79
C TYR A 150 16.93 -7.80 -10.16
N HIS A 151 16.48 -8.70 -9.29
CA HIS A 151 16.63 -10.13 -9.52
C HIS A 151 15.76 -10.67 -10.66
N ALA A 152 14.57 -10.12 -10.86
CA ALA A 152 13.70 -10.46 -11.99
C ALA A 152 14.38 -10.12 -13.32
N ARG A 153 15.05 -8.96 -13.40
CA ARG A 153 15.79 -8.52 -14.59
C ARG A 153 17.00 -9.40 -14.91
N HIS A 154 17.74 -9.82 -13.88
CA HIS A 154 18.92 -10.68 -14.02
C HIS A 154 18.60 -12.19 -14.04
N ARG A 155 17.32 -12.58 -13.90
CA ARG A 155 16.85 -13.96 -13.80
C ARG A 155 17.59 -14.80 -12.74
N SER A 156 18.06 -14.16 -11.68
CA SER A 156 18.89 -14.77 -10.64
C SER A 156 18.06 -15.24 -9.45
N PHE A 157 17.12 -16.16 -9.71
CA PHE A 157 16.13 -16.64 -8.72
C PHE A 157 16.76 -17.28 -7.47
N PHE A 158 17.88 -18.00 -7.62
CA PHE A 158 18.58 -18.56 -6.47
C PHE A 158 19.22 -17.48 -5.60
N ALA A 159 19.95 -16.53 -6.21
CA ALA A 159 20.52 -15.38 -5.49
C ALA A 159 19.42 -14.54 -4.82
N PHE A 160 18.26 -14.37 -5.47
CA PHE A 160 17.09 -13.73 -4.87
C PHE A 160 16.65 -14.45 -3.61
N SER A 161 16.51 -15.78 -3.63
CA SER A 161 16.09 -16.54 -2.44
C SER A 161 17.04 -16.36 -1.24
N ILE A 162 18.34 -16.23 -1.49
CA ILE A 162 19.34 -15.95 -0.44
C ILE A 162 19.16 -14.52 0.09
N GLN A 163 19.16 -13.52 -0.79
CA GLN A 163 19.05 -12.11 -0.37
C GLN A 163 17.72 -11.81 0.31
N ALA A 164 16.62 -12.37 -0.22
CA ALA A 164 15.29 -12.30 0.35
C ALA A 164 15.23 -12.95 1.74
N SER A 165 15.90 -14.08 1.93
CA SER A 165 15.98 -14.74 3.24
C SER A 165 16.77 -13.92 4.26
N ILE A 166 17.88 -13.30 3.84
CA ILE A 166 18.67 -12.39 4.68
C ILE A 166 17.83 -11.15 5.04
N TRP A 167 17.14 -10.55 4.06
CA TRP A 167 16.30 -9.37 4.26
C TRP A 167 15.16 -9.64 5.25
N LEU A 168 14.46 -10.77 5.06
CA LEU A 168 13.38 -11.19 5.94
C LEU A 168 13.88 -11.55 7.35
N SER A 169 15.03 -12.22 7.45
CA SER A 169 15.65 -12.54 8.75
C SER A 169 16.05 -11.27 9.50
N ALA A 170 16.67 -10.31 8.81
CA ALA A 170 17.03 -9.02 9.38
C ALA A 170 15.80 -8.24 9.87
N PHE A 171 14.70 -8.25 9.11
CA PHE A 171 13.44 -7.64 9.53
C PHE A 171 12.89 -8.28 10.81
N VAL A 172 12.82 -9.60 10.88
CA VAL A 172 12.29 -10.30 12.06
C VAL A 172 13.18 -10.05 13.29
N ILE A 173 14.50 -10.05 13.14
CA ILE A 173 15.43 -9.69 14.22
C ILE A 173 15.16 -8.25 14.70
N ALA A 174 15.03 -7.30 13.77
CA ALA A 174 14.75 -5.91 14.10
C ALA A 174 13.40 -5.76 14.83
N MET A 175 12.36 -6.46 14.39
CA MET A 175 11.05 -6.49 15.07
C MET A 175 11.14 -7.08 16.48
N ASN A 176 11.87 -8.17 16.64
CA ASN A 176 12.04 -8.81 17.93
C ASN A 176 12.78 -7.90 18.91
N TRP A 177 13.87 -7.27 18.46
CA TRP A 177 14.63 -6.31 19.26
C TRP A 177 13.80 -5.07 19.62
N ALA A 178 13.05 -4.52 18.66
CA ALA A 178 12.30 -3.28 18.85
C ALA A 178 11.04 -3.44 19.72
N PHE A 179 10.31 -4.55 19.59
CA PHE A 179 8.99 -4.71 20.21
C PHE A 179 8.94 -5.77 21.32
N SER A 180 9.86 -6.71 21.37
CA SER A 180 9.83 -7.80 22.38
C SER A 180 11.23 -8.31 22.73
N PRO A 181 12.13 -7.46 23.25
CA PRO A 181 13.52 -7.84 23.52
C PRO A 181 13.63 -8.92 24.61
N GLY A 182 12.62 -9.10 25.45
CA GLY A 182 12.59 -10.09 26.52
C GLY A 182 12.35 -11.54 26.08
N VAL A 183 11.98 -11.78 24.81
CA VAL A 183 11.70 -13.13 24.30
C VAL A 183 12.28 -13.28 22.91
N ILE A 184 13.18 -14.24 22.69
CA ILE A 184 13.86 -14.45 21.39
C ILE A 184 12.95 -15.25 20.44
N TRP A 185 11.85 -14.64 19.98
CA TRP A 185 10.92 -15.30 19.06
C TRP A 185 11.37 -15.27 17.60
N ALA A 186 12.35 -14.43 17.24
CA ALA A 186 12.82 -14.30 15.86
C ALA A 186 13.39 -15.59 15.26
N ILE A 187 13.88 -16.51 16.10
CA ILE A 187 14.50 -17.76 15.65
C ILE A 187 13.52 -18.68 14.89
N TYR A 188 12.26 -18.72 15.31
CA TYR A 188 11.25 -19.58 14.70
C TYR A 188 10.94 -19.23 13.24
N PRO A 189 10.59 -17.98 12.88
CA PRO A 189 10.39 -17.61 11.49
C PRO A 189 11.68 -17.64 10.67
N ILE A 190 12.85 -17.31 11.25
CA ILE A 190 14.13 -17.41 10.52
C ILE A 190 14.40 -18.85 10.10
N PHE A 191 14.18 -19.81 11.00
CA PHE A 191 14.31 -21.22 10.68
C PHE A 191 13.44 -21.62 9.48
N ALA A 192 12.18 -21.17 9.44
CA ALA A 192 11.29 -21.42 8.31
C ALA A 192 11.80 -20.78 7.00
N VAL A 193 12.34 -19.56 7.09
CA VAL A 193 12.82 -18.79 5.93
C VAL A 193 14.06 -19.41 5.28
N VAL A 194 14.97 -19.99 6.07
CA VAL A 194 16.18 -20.66 5.55
C VAL A 194 15.85 -21.85 4.64
N TRP A 195 14.66 -22.46 4.77
CA TRP A 195 14.22 -23.53 3.87
C TRP A 195 14.01 -23.06 2.43
N TRP A 196 13.77 -21.77 2.20
CA TRP A 196 13.57 -21.24 0.86
C TRP A 196 14.81 -21.38 -0.05
N PRO A 197 15.99 -20.84 0.29
CA PRO A 197 17.19 -21.04 -0.51
C PRO A 197 17.60 -22.52 -0.57
N LEU A 198 17.38 -23.28 0.50
CA LEU A 198 17.66 -24.72 0.52
C LEU A 198 16.81 -25.48 -0.50
N SER A 199 15.50 -25.21 -0.58
CA SER A 199 14.62 -25.81 -1.57
C SER A 199 15.00 -25.44 -3.00
N MET A 200 15.41 -24.18 -3.23
CA MET A 200 15.83 -23.70 -4.53
C MET A 200 17.14 -24.37 -4.98
N TYR A 201 18.07 -24.58 -4.04
CA TYR A 201 19.31 -25.30 -4.28
C TYR A 201 19.05 -26.74 -4.73
N PHE A 202 18.24 -27.50 -3.97
CA PHE A 202 17.92 -28.88 -4.31
C PHE A 202 17.12 -29.02 -5.60
N PHE A 203 16.20 -28.09 -5.88
CA PHE A 203 15.45 -28.08 -7.15
C PHE A 203 16.38 -27.85 -8.35
N SER A 204 17.33 -26.91 -8.23
CA SER A 204 18.33 -26.66 -9.28
C SER A 204 19.25 -27.86 -9.48
N ALA A 205 19.72 -28.48 -8.39
CA ALA A 205 20.59 -29.65 -8.43
C ALA A 205 19.92 -30.86 -9.11
N LYS A 206 18.64 -31.13 -8.82
CA LYS A 206 17.88 -32.21 -9.46
C LYS A 206 17.76 -32.00 -10.97
N ARG A 207 17.53 -30.76 -11.42
CA ARG A 207 17.41 -30.43 -12.85
C ARG A 207 18.68 -30.76 -13.62
N HIS A 208 19.86 -30.52 -13.04
CA HIS A 208 21.15 -30.86 -13.66
C HIS A 208 21.41 -32.37 -13.73
N MET A 209 20.96 -33.15 -12.74
CA MET A 209 21.12 -34.61 -12.75
C MET A 209 20.19 -35.32 -13.75
N THR A 210 19.06 -34.71 -14.12
CA THR A 210 18.10 -35.33 -15.06
C THR A 210 18.44 -35.04 -16.53
N THR A 211 19.41 -34.17 -16.79
CA THR A 211 19.87 -33.78 -18.14
C THR A 211 21.19 -34.45 -18.58
N LEU A 212 21.75 -35.29 -17.72
CA LEU A 212 22.89 -36.19 -18.02
C LEU A 212 22.35 -37.57 -18.42
#